data_AF-A0A9X1QJR0-F1
#
_entry.id   AF-A0A9X1QJR0-F1
#
_cell.length_a   1.000
_cell.length_b   1.000
_cell.length_c   1.000
_cell.angle_alpha   90.00
_cell.angle_beta   90.00
_cell.angle_gamma   90.00
#
_symmetry.space_group_name_H-M   'P 1'
#
loop_
_entity.id
_entity.type
_entity.pdbx_description
1 polymer ?
#
loop_
_entity_poly.entity_id
_entity_poly.type
_entity_poly.pdbx_seq_one_letter_code
_entity_poly.pdbx_strand_id
1 'polypeptide(L)'
;MNAPPYTREILRLAAAIPYLVPFEELEVASERRSPTCGSRMRVAVELDWADRVKRLRQAVEACAYGQASAALMGGHAMGRSAEEIALGLAELEAWLAGKGDLPTAWPGLEALAPALSRKGRHGAILLPFRALLAAIEEER
;
A
#
# COMPACT_ATOMS: atom_id res chain seq x y z
N MET A 1 -17.67 8.27 -24.03
CA MET A 1 -16.38 7.56 -23.93
C MET A 1 -16.18 7.16 -22.47
N ASN A 2 -15.93 5.88 -22.20
CA ASN A 2 -15.63 5.44 -20.83
C ASN A 2 -14.29 6.04 -20.40
N ALA A 3 -14.22 6.58 -19.18
CA ALA A 3 -12.97 7.11 -18.64
C ALA A 3 -11.88 6.01 -18.64
N PRO A 4 -10.61 6.35 -18.95
CA PRO A 4 -9.53 5.38 -18.95
C PRO A 4 -9.42 4.66 -17.58
N PRO A 5 -9.00 3.39 -17.57
CA PRO A 5 -8.92 2.61 -16.33
C PRO A 5 -7.95 3.22 -15.31
N TYR A 6 -6.92 3.92 -15.80
CA TYR A 6 -5.90 4.59 -15.01
C TYR A 6 -5.77 6.06 -15.43
N THR A 7 -5.64 6.94 -14.44
CA THR A 7 -5.29 8.34 -14.67
C THR A 7 -3.78 8.45 -14.89
N ARG A 8 -3.31 9.58 -15.44
CA ARG A 8 -1.87 9.88 -15.54
C ARG A 8 -1.20 9.83 -14.17
N GLU A 9 -1.88 10.30 -13.14
CA GLU A 9 -1.36 10.32 -11.78
C GLU A 9 -1.16 8.92 -11.20
N ILE A 10 -2.12 8.01 -11.42
CA ILE A 10 -1.96 6.59 -11.02
C ILE A 10 -0.75 5.96 -11.71
N LEU A 11 -0.56 6.22 -13.02
CA LEU A 11 0.58 5.68 -13.76
C LEU A 11 1.91 6.29 -13.28
N ARG A 12 1.92 7.58 -12.95
CA ARG A 12 3.09 8.28 -12.40
C ARG A 12 3.51 7.68 -11.05
N LEU A 13 2.55 7.48 -10.14
CA LEU A 13 2.80 6.85 -8.84
C LEU A 13 3.29 5.42 -9.01
N ALA A 14 2.63 4.63 -9.87
CA ALA A 14 3.00 3.23 -10.12
C ALA A 14 4.45 3.07 -10.65
N ALA A 15 4.97 4.07 -11.36
CA ALA A 15 6.34 4.08 -11.88
C ALA A 15 7.40 4.55 -10.87
N ALA A 16 6.99 5.03 -9.69
CA ALA A 16 7.86 5.70 -8.73
C ALA A 16 7.75 5.11 -7.32
N ILE A 17 7.60 3.78 -7.20
CA ILE A 17 7.49 3.09 -5.92
C ILE A 17 8.82 3.21 -5.14
N PRO A 18 8.83 3.85 -3.95
CA PRO A 18 10.04 3.95 -3.12
C PRO A 18 10.44 2.58 -2.57
N TYR A 19 11.74 2.35 -2.39
CA TYR A 19 12.28 1.11 -1.80
C TYR A 19 11.88 -0.17 -2.55
N LEU A 20 11.54 -0.04 -3.83
CA LEU A 20 11.20 -1.15 -4.70
C LEU A 20 12.45 -2.00 -4.97
N VAL A 21 12.32 -3.29 -4.73
CA VAL A 21 13.33 -4.30 -5.08
C VAL A 21 12.68 -5.42 -5.90
N PRO A 22 13.44 -6.16 -6.72
CA PRO A 22 12.96 -7.38 -7.35
C PRO A 22 12.44 -8.40 -6.32
N PHE A 23 11.46 -9.20 -6.73
CA PHE A 23 10.81 -10.18 -5.83
C PHE A 23 11.79 -11.27 -5.36
N GLU A 24 12.72 -11.63 -6.24
CA GLU A 24 13.80 -12.58 -6.03
C GLU A 24 14.86 -12.07 -5.05
N GLU A 25 15.03 -10.75 -4.90
CA GLU A 25 15.99 -10.14 -3.97
C GLU A 25 15.43 -9.93 -2.55
N LEU A 26 14.18 -10.32 -2.33
CA LEU A 26 13.44 -10.13 -1.08
C LEU A 26 12.87 -11.47 -0.60
N GLU A 27 13.76 -12.45 -0.38
CA GLU A 27 13.38 -13.81 0.05
C GLU A 27 12.92 -13.88 1.52
N VAL A 28 13.57 -13.10 2.39
CA VAL A 28 13.22 -13.00 3.82
C VAL A 28 12.33 -11.77 4.00
N ALA A 29 11.02 -11.96 3.87
CA ALA A 29 10.02 -10.92 3.98
C ALA A 29 8.61 -11.48 4.21
N SER A 30 7.73 -10.65 4.75
CA SER A 30 6.31 -10.98 4.83
C SER A 30 5.67 -10.92 3.44
N GLU A 31 5.10 -12.02 2.98
CA GLU A 31 4.34 -12.07 1.72
C GLU A 31 2.84 -11.98 1.99
N ARG A 32 2.14 -11.13 1.24
CA ARG A 32 0.67 -11.08 1.23
C ARG A 32 0.14 -11.09 -0.19
N ARG A 33 -1.07 -11.64 -0.34
CA ARG A 33 -1.79 -11.75 -1.62
C ARG A 33 -3.20 -11.22 -1.52
N SER A 34 -3.67 -10.60 -2.59
CA SER A 34 -5.04 -10.13 -2.74
C SER A 34 -5.90 -11.24 -3.35
N PRO A 35 -6.89 -11.79 -2.62
CA PRO A 35 -7.70 -12.91 -3.12
C PRO A 35 -8.61 -12.52 -4.29
N THR A 36 -8.91 -11.22 -4.45
CA THR A 36 -9.85 -10.75 -5.46
C THR A 36 -9.23 -10.56 -6.85
N CYS A 37 -7.91 -10.37 -6.93
CA CYS A 37 -7.24 -10.02 -8.18
C CYS A 37 -5.87 -10.69 -8.36
N GLY A 38 -5.42 -11.52 -7.42
CA GLY A 38 -4.15 -12.23 -7.50
C GLY A 38 -2.89 -11.36 -7.31
N SER A 39 -3.04 -10.06 -7.04
CA SER A 39 -1.90 -9.18 -6.73
C SER A 39 -1.14 -9.72 -5.53
N ARG A 40 0.19 -9.65 -5.56
CA ARG A 40 1.05 -10.09 -4.45
C ARG A 40 2.12 -9.06 -4.13
N MET A 41 2.57 -9.08 -2.89
CA MET A 41 3.57 -8.15 -2.39
C MET A 41 4.41 -8.82 -1.31
N ARG A 42 5.71 -8.52 -1.30
CA ARG A 42 6.61 -8.82 -0.18
C ARG A 42 7.05 -7.51 0.46
N VAL A 43 7.08 -7.50 1.79
CA VAL A 43 7.55 -6.36 2.58
C VAL A 43 8.51 -6.88 3.65
N ALA A 44 9.68 -6.25 3.73
CA ALA A 44 10.58 -6.38 4.88
C ALA A 44 10.76 -5.01 5.53
N VAL A 45 10.80 -5.00 6.85
CA VAL A 45 11.01 -3.79 7.65
C VAL A 45 12.10 -4.02 8.68
N GLU A 46 12.74 -2.95 9.10
CA GLU A 46 13.50 -2.91 10.36
C GLU A 46 12.80 -1.88 11.25
N LEU A 47 12.63 -2.19 12.53
CA LEU A 47 12.09 -1.26 13.51
C LEU A 47 13.21 -0.50 14.26
N ASP A 48 12.90 0.70 14.72
CA ASP A 48 13.75 1.40 15.69
C ASP A 48 13.45 0.96 17.13
N TRP A 49 14.13 1.56 18.10
CA TRP A 49 13.98 1.26 19.52
C TRP A 49 12.60 1.62 20.10
N ALA A 50 11.76 2.34 19.34
CA ALA A 50 10.42 2.74 19.71
C ALA A 50 9.34 2.03 18.85
N ASP A 51 9.68 0.89 18.24
CA ASP A 51 8.81 0.09 17.37
C ASP A 51 8.26 0.84 16.16
N ARG A 52 9.04 1.78 15.61
CA ARG A 52 8.68 2.55 14.40
C ARG A 52 9.48 2.10 13.19
N VAL A 53 8.90 2.21 12.00
CA VAL A 53 9.55 1.81 10.75
C VAL A 53 10.84 2.62 10.52
N LYS A 54 11.99 1.95 10.63
CA LYS A 54 13.32 2.51 10.40
C LYS A 54 13.87 2.20 9.02
N ARG A 55 13.52 1.05 8.45
CA ARG A 55 13.80 0.70 7.06
C ARG A 55 12.61 -0.03 6.45
N LEU A 56 12.48 0.10 5.14
CA LEU A 56 11.46 -0.56 4.33
C LEU A 56 12.11 -1.08 3.06
N ARG A 57 11.77 -2.31 2.66
CA ARG A 57 11.97 -2.85 1.32
C ARG A 57 10.67 -3.48 0.85
N GLN A 58 10.29 -3.25 -0.40
CA GLN A 58 9.06 -3.81 -0.96
C GLN A 58 9.28 -4.39 -2.35
N ALA A 59 8.67 -5.54 -2.63
CA ALA A 59 8.57 -6.09 -3.97
C ALA A 59 7.09 -6.19 -4.34
N VAL A 60 6.69 -5.60 -5.47
CA VAL A 60 5.28 -5.33 -5.78
C VAL A 60 4.90 -5.90 -7.14
N GLU A 61 4.00 -6.88 -7.14
CA GLU A 61 3.34 -7.39 -8.32
C GLU A 61 1.83 -7.16 -8.21
N ALA A 62 1.39 -6.00 -8.68
CA ALA A 62 0.00 -5.58 -8.62
C ALA A 62 -0.40 -4.77 -9.86
N CYS A 63 -1.71 -4.57 -10.05
CA CYS A 63 -2.19 -3.58 -11.04
C CYS A 63 -1.76 -2.16 -10.66
N ALA A 64 -1.88 -1.20 -11.59
CA ALA A 64 -1.40 0.16 -11.38
C ALA A 64 -2.02 0.87 -10.14
N TYR A 65 -3.25 0.54 -9.73
CA TYR A 65 -3.80 1.06 -8.46
C TYR A 65 -3.09 0.49 -7.23
N GLY A 66 -2.74 -0.80 -7.24
CA GLY A 66 -1.97 -1.42 -6.15
C GLY A 66 -0.54 -0.88 -6.10
N GLN A 67 0.09 -0.70 -7.27
CA GLN A 67 1.41 -0.07 -7.39
C GLN A 67 1.39 1.40 -6.93
N ALA A 68 0.38 2.17 -7.31
CA ALA A 68 0.21 3.54 -6.83
C ALA A 68 0.01 3.59 -5.30
N SER A 69 -0.81 2.69 -4.74
CA SER A 69 -0.96 2.57 -3.28
C SER A 69 0.35 2.21 -2.59
N ALA A 70 1.15 1.31 -3.19
CA ALA A 70 2.47 0.93 -2.67
C ALA A 70 3.46 2.10 -2.70
N ALA A 71 3.39 2.96 -3.73
CA ALA A 71 4.19 4.17 -3.80
C ALA A 71 3.81 5.18 -2.71
N LEU A 72 2.52 5.41 -2.50
CA LEU A 72 2.01 6.32 -1.44
C LEU A 72 2.35 5.80 -0.05
N MET A 73 2.12 4.51 0.20
CA MET A 73 2.51 3.85 1.44
C MET A 73 4.01 3.98 1.67
N GLY A 74 4.84 3.59 0.69
CA GLY A 74 6.30 3.63 0.82
C GLY A 74 6.83 5.05 1.05
N GLY A 75 6.27 6.05 0.38
CA GLY A 75 6.66 7.46 0.53
C GLY A 75 6.39 8.04 1.93
N HIS A 76 5.52 7.39 2.71
CA HIS A 76 5.11 7.86 4.02
C HIS A 76 5.31 6.83 5.15
N ALA A 77 5.77 5.61 4.90
CA ALA A 77 5.86 4.58 5.94
C ALA A 77 6.90 4.89 7.04
N MET A 78 7.99 5.56 6.69
CA MET A 78 9.11 5.83 7.59
C MET A 78 8.67 6.57 8.87
N GLY A 79 9.10 6.07 10.02
CA GLY A 79 8.80 6.63 11.34
C GLY A 79 7.39 6.34 11.88
N ARG A 80 6.54 5.64 11.13
CA ARG A 80 5.20 5.26 11.61
C ARG A 80 5.25 4.00 12.48
N SER A 81 4.36 3.93 13.47
CA SER A 81 4.12 2.73 14.27
C SER A 81 3.07 1.82 13.64
N ALA A 82 2.96 0.58 14.15
CA ALA A 82 1.92 -0.36 13.74
C ALA A 82 0.51 0.23 13.89
N GLU A 83 0.26 0.96 14.97
CA GLU A 83 -1.04 1.56 15.27
C GLU A 83 -1.42 2.64 14.25
N GLU A 84 -0.47 3.50 13.85
CA GLU A 84 -0.68 4.54 12.84
C GLU A 84 -0.98 3.93 11.46
N ILE A 85 -0.33 2.81 11.13
CA ILE A 85 -0.56 2.09 9.87
C ILE A 85 -1.91 1.36 9.91
N ALA A 86 -2.28 0.76 11.04
CA ALA A 86 -3.55 0.07 11.22
C ALA A 86 -4.73 1.05 11.14
N LEU A 87 -4.59 2.23 11.74
CA LEU A 87 -5.57 3.31 11.61
C LEU A 87 -5.70 3.75 10.14
N GLY A 88 -4.58 4.01 9.46
CA GLY A 88 -4.60 4.39 8.05
C GLY A 88 -5.22 3.33 7.14
N LEU A 89 -4.99 2.05 7.43
CA LEU A 89 -5.65 0.94 6.73
C LEU A 89 -7.16 0.97 6.95
N ALA A 90 -7.62 1.10 8.19
CA ALA A 90 -9.04 1.13 8.52
C ALA A 90 -9.76 2.32 7.86
N GLU A 91 -9.16 3.52 7.88
CA GLU A 91 -9.68 4.71 7.22
C GLU A 91 -9.74 4.52 5.70
N LEU A 92 -8.68 3.96 5.09
CA LEU A 92 -8.64 3.67 3.66
C LEU A 92 -9.71 2.64 3.25
N GLU A 93 -9.91 1.60 4.06
CA GLU A 93 -10.98 0.61 3.86
C GLU A 93 -12.37 1.26 3.90
N ALA A 94 -12.60 2.10 4.90
CA ALA A 94 -13.86 2.81 5.08
C ALA A 94 -14.13 3.73 3.87
N TRP A 95 -13.17 4.58 3.52
CA TRP A 95 -13.28 5.50 2.39
C TRP A 95 -13.53 4.76 1.07
N LEU A 96 -12.80 3.68 0.79
CA LEU A 96 -13.02 2.85 -0.42
C LEU A 96 -14.40 2.20 -0.44
N ALA A 97 -14.94 1.83 0.72
CA ALA A 97 -16.30 1.33 0.85
C ALA A 97 -17.38 2.42 0.72
N GLY A 98 -17.00 3.69 0.52
CA GLY A 98 -17.90 4.84 0.51
C GLY A 98 -18.44 5.18 1.90
N LYS A 99 -17.72 4.81 2.95
CA LYS A 99 -18.07 5.04 4.36
C LYS A 99 -16.99 5.90 5.00
N GLY A 100 -17.26 7.17 5.23
CA GLY A 100 -16.29 8.09 5.83
C GLY A 100 -15.45 8.85 4.80
N ASP A 101 -14.60 9.72 5.32
CA ASP A 101 -13.87 10.72 4.54
C ASP A 101 -12.52 10.19 4.04
N LEU A 102 -11.90 10.93 3.12
CA LEU A 102 -10.54 10.66 2.67
C LEU A 102 -9.57 10.66 3.87
N PRO A 103 -8.72 9.62 4.04
CA PRO A 103 -7.73 9.60 5.12
C PRO A 103 -6.73 10.75 4.95
N THR A 104 -6.52 11.54 6.01
CA THR A 104 -5.65 12.73 5.97
C THR A 104 -4.24 12.45 6.46
N ALA A 105 -4.06 11.38 7.26
CA ALA A 105 -2.77 10.99 7.79
C ALA A 105 -1.81 10.44 6.73
N TRP A 106 -2.29 10.12 5.52
CA TRP A 106 -1.51 9.56 4.42
C TRP A 106 -1.66 10.44 3.17
N PRO A 107 -0.72 11.36 2.94
CA PRO A 107 -0.82 12.31 1.82
C PRO A 107 -0.90 11.60 0.46
N GLY A 108 -1.67 12.18 -0.47
CA GLY A 108 -1.77 11.71 -1.85
C GLY A 108 -2.79 10.59 -2.10
N LEU A 109 -3.48 10.08 -1.07
CA LEU A 109 -4.53 9.07 -1.24
C LEU A 109 -5.69 9.55 -2.11
N GLU A 110 -5.91 10.86 -2.25
CA GLU A 110 -6.89 11.44 -3.17
C GLU A 110 -6.67 11.01 -4.63
N ALA A 111 -5.42 10.68 -5.01
CA ALA A 111 -5.11 10.15 -6.34
C ALA A 111 -5.83 8.82 -6.63
N LEU A 112 -6.21 8.08 -5.59
CA LEU A 112 -6.92 6.81 -5.65
C LEU A 112 -8.44 6.98 -5.77
N ALA A 113 -8.98 8.20 -5.69
CA ALA A 113 -10.43 8.46 -5.77
C ALA A 113 -11.14 7.83 -6.99
N PRO A 114 -10.52 7.75 -8.18
CA PRO A 114 -11.12 7.04 -9.32
C PRO A 114 -11.38 5.54 -9.05
N ALA A 115 -10.77 4.93 -8.03
CA ALA A 115 -11.01 3.55 -7.65
C ALA A 115 -12.26 3.34 -6.79
N LEU A 116 -12.89 4.40 -6.26
CA LEU A 116 -14.11 4.29 -5.44
C LEU A 116 -15.22 3.51 -6.17
N SER A 117 -15.43 3.79 -7.46
CA SER A 117 -16.40 3.08 -8.30
C SER A 117 -15.91 1.70 -8.80
N ARG A 118 -14.64 1.35 -8.54
CA ARG A 118 -13.97 0.15 -9.07
C ARG A 118 -13.67 -0.87 -7.98
N LYS A 119 -14.72 -1.44 -7.37
CA LYS A 119 -14.64 -2.37 -6.23
C LYS A 119 -13.66 -3.53 -6.42
N GLY A 120 -13.53 -4.06 -7.64
CA GLY A 120 -12.55 -5.10 -7.97
C GLY A 120 -11.07 -4.69 -7.82
N ARG A 121 -10.78 -3.40 -7.62
CA ARG A 121 -9.42 -2.87 -7.40
C ARG A 121 -9.10 -2.61 -5.93
N HIS A 122 -10.11 -2.58 -5.05
CA HIS A 122 -9.92 -2.27 -3.62
C HIS A 122 -8.95 -3.24 -2.96
N GLY A 123 -9.08 -4.53 -3.25
CA GLY A 123 -8.17 -5.54 -2.72
C GLY A 123 -6.70 -5.34 -3.07
N ALA A 124 -6.37 -4.73 -4.23
CA ALA A 124 -5.00 -4.39 -4.59
C ALA A 124 -4.52 -3.10 -3.92
N ILE A 125 -5.43 -2.14 -3.69
CA ILE A 125 -5.13 -0.87 -3.02
C ILE A 125 -4.83 -1.08 -1.54
N LEU A 126 -5.54 -1.99 -0.88
CA LEU A 126 -5.37 -2.28 0.55
C LEU A 126 -4.15 -3.16 0.84
N LEU A 127 -3.66 -3.89 -0.17
CA LEU A 127 -2.58 -4.87 -0.01
C LEU A 127 -1.30 -4.28 0.59
N PRO A 128 -0.80 -3.09 0.18
CA PRO A 128 0.44 -2.54 0.73
C PRO A 128 0.41 -2.25 2.22
N PHE A 129 -0.71 -1.72 2.72
CA PHE A 129 -0.89 -1.43 4.14
C PHE A 129 -0.98 -2.72 4.96
N ARG A 130 -1.72 -3.72 4.46
CA ARG A 130 -1.80 -5.06 5.09
C ARG A 130 -0.45 -5.78 5.13
N ALA A 131 0.32 -5.69 4.04
CA ALA A 131 1.65 -6.28 3.96
C ALA A 131 2.65 -5.58 4.90
N LEU A 132 2.55 -4.26 5.04
CA LEU A 132 3.38 -3.51 5.98
C LEU A 132 3.07 -3.87 7.44
N LEU A 133 1.80 -3.92 7.83
CA LEU A 133 1.40 -4.34 9.19
C LEU A 133 1.92 -5.74 9.52
N ALA A 134 1.70 -6.67 8.59
CA ALA A 134 2.19 -8.03 8.71
C ALA A 134 3.71 -8.10 8.89
N ALA A 135 4.49 -7.33 8.12
CA ALA A 135 5.93 -7.29 8.25
C ALA A 135 6.37 -6.73 9.62
N ILE A 136 5.65 -5.74 10.16
CA ILE A 136 5.93 -5.20 11.50
C ILE A 136 5.61 -6.22 12.60
N GLU A 137 4.52 -6.98 12.46
CA GLU A 137 4.16 -8.05 13.39
C GLU A 137 5.17 -9.21 13.37
N GLU A 138 5.71 -9.53 12.19
CA GLU A 138 6.67 -10.63 12.00
C GLU A 138 8.12 -10.26 12.40
N GLU A 139 8.47 -8.96 12.43
CA GLU A 139 9.79 -8.46 12.86
C GLU A 139 9.93 -8.36 14.39
N ARG A 140 8.80 -8.34 15.13
CA ARG A 140 8.75 -8.28 16.60
C ARG A 140 9.02 -9.64 17.24
#